data_AF-A0A1H9XDT4-F1
#
_entry.id   AF-A0A1H9XDT4-F1
#
_cell.length_a   1.000
_cell.length_b   1.000
_cell.length_c   1.000
_cell.angle_alpha   90.00
_cell.angle_beta   90.00
_cell.angle_gamma   90.00
#
_symmetry.space_group_name_H-M   'P 1'
#
loop_
_entity.id
_entity.type
_entity.pdbx_description
1 polymer ?
#
loop_
_entity_poly.entity_id
_entity_poly.type
_entity_poly.pdbx_seq_one_letter_code
_entity_poly.pdbx_strand_id
1 'polypeptide(L)'
;MRNRMITAGLALGMALAGGVSTAPAATAAPASATHSSAWGNFFKGRTDLTLDPAAAAALTSLGVKVKPFLAGRTGSAISFGIVGNPSDGTIEHVGGLVLQAGHTRLYLTNYTIDLNRGVVSGLVGFRQRADLFTIGAATPQGVTLALTPGAASVLNGTFGVTAFTPGLVIGYGNPVLR
;
A
#
# COMPACT_ATOMS: atom_id res chain seq x y z
N MET A 1 -15.83 7.10 57.01
CA MET A 1 -15.65 8.50 57.47
C MET A 1 -15.22 9.31 56.25
N ARG A 2 -16.12 10.09 55.62
CA ARG A 2 -16.32 11.54 55.87
C ARG A 2 -15.01 12.29 55.65
N ASN A 3 -14.81 12.98 54.52
CA ASN A 3 -15.14 14.40 54.29
C ASN A 3 -14.32 14.86 53.06
N ARG A 4 -14.62 15.85 52.20
CA ARG A 4 -15.44 17.08 52.19
C ARG A 4 -15.44 17.60 50.72
N MET A 5 -16.56 17.83 50.03
CA MET A 5 -17.31 19.11 49.87
C MET A 5 -16.53 20.43 49.88
N ILE A 6 -16.48 21.12 48.72
CA ILE A 6 -16.59 22.58 48.43
C ILE A 6 -16.98 22.66 46.92
N THR A 7 -18.15 23.07 46.41
CA THR A 7 -19.03 24.26 46.51
C THR A 7 -18.56 25.50 45.72
N ALA A 8 -19.47 26.01 44.87
CA ALA A 8 -19.54 27.32 44.22
C ALA A 8 -18.60 27.58 43.01
N GLY A 9 -19.01 28.22 41.92
CA GLY A 9 -20.16 29.11 41.76
C GLY A 9 -20.63 29.25 40.31
N LEU A 10 -21.92 29.54 40.23
CA LEU A 10 -22.67 30.01 39.07
C LEU A 10 -22.15 31.41 38.69
N ALA A 11 -21.81 31.63 37.42
CA ALA A 11 -21.70 32.97 36.84
C ALA A 11 -22.48 32.99 35.52
N LEU A 12 -23.67 33.56 35.59
CA LEU A 12 -24.58 33.84 34.47
C LEU A 12 -24.11 35.14 33.83
N GLY A 13 -23.40 35.06 32.71
CA GLY A 13 -22.96 36.21 31.92
C GLY A 13 -23.75 36.29 30.61
N MET A 14 -24.74 37.17 30.57
CA MET A 14 -25.56 37.49 29.41
C MET A 14 -24.88 38.62 28.62
N ALA A 15 -24.45 38.36 27.38
CA ALA A 15 -24.09 39.39 26.42
C ALA A 15 -24.37 38.90 24.99
N LEU A 16 -25.42 39.49 24.39
CA LEU A 16 -25.76 39.44 22.98
C LEU A 16 -24.75 40.30 22.20
N ALA A 17 -23.94 39.68 21.34
CA ALA A 17 -23.22 40.37 20.26
C ALA A 17 -22.94 39.36 19.14
N GLY A 18 -23.25 39.78 17.91
CA GLY A 18 -23.32 38.92 16.73
C GLY A 18 -22.02 38.21 16.35
N GLY A 19 -22.21 37.13 15.60
CA GLY A 19 -21.14 36.37 14.97
C GLY A 19 -21.72 35.14 14.30
N VAL A 20 -21.91 35.20 12.99
CA VAL A 20 -22.14 34.02 12.16
C VAL A 20 -20.88 33.14 12.22
N SER A 21 -20.82 32.26 13.21
CA SER A 21 -19.77 31.24 13.31
C SER A 21 -20.06 30.17 12.27
N THR A 22 -19.52 30.32 11.06
CA THR A 22 -19.38 29.22 10.10
C THR A 22 -18.53 28.15 10.77
N ALA A 23 -19.15 27.08 11.24
CA ALA A 23 -18.46 25.90 11.74
C ALA A 23 -17.51 25.39 10.63
N PRO A 24 -16.21 25.15 10.92
CA PRO A 24 -15.36 24.46 9.96
C PRO A 24 -15.97 23.08 9.72
N ALA A 25 -16.29 22.81 8.46
CA ALA A 25 -16.69 21.48 8.01
C ALA A 25 -15.59 20.50 8.44
N ALA A 26 -15.94 19.62 9.39
CA ALA A 26 -15.13 18.47 9.71
C ALA A 26 -14.93 17.70 8.41
N THR A 27 -13.73 17.79 7.84
CA THR A 27 -13.35 16.98 6.69
C THR A 27 -13.28 15.56 7.22
N ALA A 28 -14.38 14.82 7.03
CA ALA A 28 -14.45 13.40 7.33
C ALA A 28 -13.26 12.74 6.64
N ALA A 29 -12.35 12.20 7.44
CA ALA A 29 -11.31 11.31 6.93
C ALA A 29 -11.97 10.24 6.05
N PRO A 30 -11.39 9.88 4.90
CA PRO A 30 -11.96 8.84 4.06
C PRO A 30 -12.13 7.59 4.92
N ALA A 31 -13.39 7.18 5.10
CA ALA A 31 -13.72 5.92 5.72
C ALA A 31 -12.94 4.83 4.98
N SER A 32 -11.98 4.21 5.68
CA SER A 32 -11.37 2.97 5.23
C SER A 32 -12.51 2.01 4.95
N ALA A 33 -12.78 1.77 3.67
CA ALA A 33 -13.78 0.82 3.24
C ALA A 33 -13.39 -0.53 3.84
N THR A 34 -14.13 -0.96 4.86
CA THR A 34 -14.11 -2.31 5.38
C THR A 34 -14.52 -3.22 4.22
N HIS A 35 -13.55 -3.88 3.59
CA HIS A 35 -13.85 -4.90 2.60
C HIS A 35 -14.62 -6.03 3.28
N SER A 36 -15.70 -6.44 2.61
CA SER A 36 -16.64 -7.46 3.03
C SER A 36 -15.95 -8.69 3.62
N SER A 37 -16.44 -9.07 4.78
CA SER A 37 -16.03 -10.12 5.72
C SER A 37 -15.97 -11.55 5.16
N ALA A 38 -16.15 -11.77 3.86
CA ALA A 38 -16.14 -13.10 3.24
C ALA A 38 -14.72 -13.68 3.11
N TRP A 39 -13.68 -12.84 3.07
CA TRP A 39 -12.27 -13.25 3.00
C TRP A 39 -11.51 -13.09 4.32
N GLY A 40 -12.12 -12.49 5.34
CA GLY A 40 -11.43 -11.99 6.53
C GLY A 40 -10.83 -13.04 7.47
N ASN A 41 -11.17 -14.32 7.32
CA ASN A 41 -10.72 -15.39 8.22
C ASN A 41 -9.57 -16.24 7.66
N PHE A 42 -9.30 -16.16 6.35
CA PHE A 42 -8.21 -16.91 5.71
C PHE A 42 -6.91 -16.13 5.69
N PHE A 43 -6.98 -14.79 5.68
CA PHE A 43 -5.81 -13.94 5.62
C PHE A 43 -5.37 -13.50 7.03
N LYS A 44 -4.07 -13.53 7.28
CA LYS A 44 -3.42 -13.04 8.52
C LYS A 44 -3.30 -11.52 8.57
N GLY A 45 -3.75 -10.84 7.52
CA GLY A 45 -3.67 -9.40 7.35
C GLY A 45 -3.72 -9.03 5.87
N ARG A 46 -3.31 -7.80 5.57
CA ARG A 46 -3.20 -7.30 4.20
C ARG A 46 -1.95 -6.43 4.05
N THR A 47 -1.49 -6.23 2.84
CA THR A 47 -0.47 -5.23 2.53
C THR A 47 -1.00 -4.29 1.48
N ASP A 48 -1.02 -3.01 1.82
CA ASP A 48 -1.48 -1.95 0.93
C ASP A 48 -0.28 -1.37 0.18
N LEU A 49 -0.27 -1.51 -1.15
CA LEU A 49 0.73 -0.97 -2.05
C LEU A 49 0.21 0.32 -2.67
N THR A 50 0.88 1.43 -2.35
CA THR A 50 0.64 2.72 -2.98
C THR A 50 1.71 2.95 -4.03
N LEU A 51 1.30 3.08 -5.29
CA LEU A 51 2.22 3.45 -6.38
C LEU A 51 2.73 4.87 -6.16
N ASP A 52 4.03 5.08 -6.36
CA ASP A 52 4.60 6.41 -6.35
C ASP A 52 4.04 7.20 -7.56
N PRO A 53 3.57 8.44 -7.37
CA PRO A 53 2.95 9.19 -8.45
C PRO A 53 3.93 9.51 -9.60
N ALA A 54 5.21 9.72 -9.31
CA ALA A 54 6.22 9.94 -10.35
C ALA A 54 6.50 8.63 -11.11
N ALA A 55 6.59 7.50 -10.40
CA ALA A 55 6.73 6.19 -11.04
C ALA A 55 5.50 5.81 -11.88
N ALA A 56 4.29 6.06 -11.37
CA ALA A 56 3.05 5.82 -12.10
C ALA A 56 2.93 6.71 -13.35
N ALA A 57 3.36 7.96 -13.27
CA ALA A 57 3.42 8.86 -14.42
C ALA A 57 4.44 8.38 -15.46
N ALA A 58 5.63 7.96 -15.03
CA ALA A 58 6.66 7.40 -15.92
C ALA A 58 6.17 6.14 -16.62
N LEU A 59 5.58 5.19 -15.87
CA LEU A 59 4.95 3.99 -16.40
C LEU A 59 3.88 4.32 -17.44
N THR A 60 3.01 5.29 -17.13
CA THR A 60 1.93 5.72 -18.03
C THR A 60 2.50 6.37 -19.30
N SER A 61 3.55 7.18 -19.18
CA SER A 61 4.24 7.79 -20.32
C SER A 61 4.90 6.76 -21.24
N LEU A 62 5.37 5.64 -20.67
CA LEU A 62 5.87 4.47 -21.40
C LEU A 62 4.75 3.58 -21.96
N GLY A 63 3.48 3.91 -21.71
CA GLY A 63 2.33 3.09 -22.11
C GLY A 63 2.13 1.82 -21.28
N VAL A 64 2.86 1.68 -20.16
CA VAL A 64 2.79 0.55 -19.24
C VAL A 64 1.67 0.79 -18.22
N LYS A 65 0.62 -0.02 -18.29
CA LYS A 65 -0.52 -0.01 -17.36
C LYS A 65 -0.31 -1.06 -16.29
N VAL A 66 -0.42 -0.67 -15.02
CA VAL A 66 -0.39 -1.60 -13.88
C VAL A 66 -1.83 -1.93 -13.47
N LYS A 67 -2.17 -3.20 -13.46
CA LYS A 67 -3.49 -3.70 -13.04
C LYS A 67 -3.34 -4.71 -11.89
N PRO A 68 -4.21 -4.68 -10.88
CA PRO A 68 -4.23 -5.73 -9.86
C PRO A 68 -4.70 -7.06 -10.47
N PHE A 69 -4.08 -8.16 -10.03
CA PHE A 69 -4.47 -9.53 -10.37
C PHE A 69 -4.76 -10.28 -9.08
N LEU A 70 -6.00 -10.75 -8.90
CA LEU A 70 -6.42 -11.46 -7.68
C LEU A 70 -6.01 -10.70 -6.39
N ALA A 71 -6.10 -9.37 -6.45
CA ALA A 71 -5.79 -8.45 -5.37
C ALA A 71 -6.98 -7.48 -5.18
N GLY A 72 -7.17 -7.04 -3.95
CA GLY A 72 -8.17 -6.05 -3.58
C GLY A 72 -7.69 -4.62 -3.86
N ARG A 73 -8.51 -3.63 -3.50
CA ARG A 73 -8.16 -2.22 -3.66
C ARG A 73 -8.71 -1.41 -2.50
N THR A 74 -7.85 -0.73 -1.76
CA THR A 74 -8.25 0.14 -0.64
C THR A 74 -8.03 1.58 -1.03
N GLY A 75 -9.11 2.26 -1.41
CA GLY A 75 -9.03 3.59 -2.01
C GLY A 75 -8.16 3.56 -3.27
N SER A 76 -7.06 4.31 -3.24
CA SER A 76 -6.07 4.39 -4.33
C SER A 76 -5.06 3.25 -4.33
N ALA A 77 -4.88 2.56 -3.20
CA ALA A 77 -3.86 1.54 -2.99
C ALA A 77 -4.33 0.15 -3.44
N ILE A 78 -3.39 -0.68 -3.86
CA ILE A 78 -3.62 -2.08 -4.23
C ILE A 78 -3.41 -2.93 -2.98
N SER A 79 -4.41 -3.70 -2.58
CA SER A 79 -4.37 -4.47 -1.34
C SER A 79 -4.15 -5.95 -1.62
N PHE A 80 -3.06 -6.50 -1.09
CA PHE A 80 -2.72 -7.91 -1.19
C PHE A 80 -3.07 -8.63 0.10
N GLY A 81 -3.75 -9.77 0.03
CA GLY A 81 -4.06 -10.59 1.20
C GLY A 81 -2.82 -11.35 1.67
N ILE A 82 -2.50 -11.26 2.96
CA ILE A 82 -1.39 -12.02 3.58
C ILE A 82 -1.90 -13.41 3.93
N VAL A 83 -1.30 -14.45 3.36
CA VAL A 83 -1.70 -15.85 3.61
C VAL A 83 -0.72 -16.63 4.47
N GLY A 84 0.56 -16.30 4.40
CA GLY A 84 1.56 -17.05 5.15
C GLY A 84 1.76 -16.54 6.57
N ASN A 85 2.83 -16.99 7.21
CA ASN A 85 3.06 -16.76 8.62
C ASN A 85 4.14 -15.70 8.84
N PRO A 86 3.78 -14.41 9.01
CA PRO A 86 4.78 -13.34 9.19
C PRO A 86 5.78 -13.54 10.35
N SER A 87 5.52 -14.48 11.25
CA SER A 87 6.38 -14.81 12.38
C SER A 87 7.65 -15.59 12.00
N ASP A 88 7.73 -16.16 10.80
CA ASP A 88 8.92 -16.87 10.30
C ASP A 88 9.93 -15.96 9.59
N GLY A 89 9.61 -14.66 9.46
CA GLY A 89 10.42 -13.66 8.78
C GLY A 89 10.07 -13.48 7.29
N THR A 90 9.08 -14.22 6.77
CA THR A 90 8.53 -14.01 5.43
C THR A 90 7.05 -13.63 5.48
N ILE A 91 6.62 -12.78 4.56
CA ILE A 91 5.22 -12.39 4.39
C ILE A 91 4.80 -12.83 2.99
N GLU A 92 4.03 -13.90 2.91
CA GLU A 92 3.50 -14.44 1.67
C GLU A 92 2.14 -13.84 1.35
N HIS A 93 1.97 -13.43 0.10
CA HIS A 93 0.76 -12.80 -0.40
C HIS A 93 0.08 -13.63 -1.46
N VAL A 94 -1.25 -13.55 -1.49
CA VAL A 94 -2.05 -13.98 -2.64
C VAL A 94 -2.27 -12.79 -3.56
N GLY A 95 -2.20 -13.10 -4.86
CA GLY A 95 -2.44 -12.14 -5.93
C GLY A 95 -1.17 -11.67 -6.60
N GLY A 96 -1.27 -10.53 -7.26
CA GLY A 96 -0.22 -10.03 -8.13
C GLY A 96 -0.57 -8.74 -8.85
N LEU A 97 0.35 -8.33 -9.72
CA LEU A 97 0.17 -7.23 -10.65
C LEU A 97 0.33 -7.74 -12.09
N VAL A 98 -0.47 -7.20 -12.99
CA VAL A 98 -0.27 -7.33 -14.43
C VAL A 98 0.26 -6.00 -14.95
N LEU A 99 1.45 -6.02 -15.54
CA LEU A 99 1.98 -4.91 -16.28
C LEU A 99 1.66 -5.14 -17.75
N GLN A 100 0.95 -4.19 -18.36
CA GLN A 100 0.51 -4.29 -19.74
C GLN A 100 0.99 -3.09 -20.55
N ALA A 101 1.75 -3.32 -21.62
CA ALA A 101 2.12 -2.30 -22.59
C ALA A 101 1.65 -2.74 -23.98
N GLY A 102 0.69 -2.01 -24.56
CA GLY A 102 0.03 -2.42 -25.80
C GLY A 102 -0.56 -3.85 -25.71
N HIS A 103 -0.02 -4.77 -26.51
CA HIS A 103 -0.40 -6.18 -26.56
C HIS A 103 0.40 -7.08 -25.59
N THR A 104 1.51 -6.59 -25.04
CA THR A 104 2.37 -7.35 -24.14
C THR A 104 1.84 -7.30 -22.72
N ARG A 105 1.77 -8.45 -22.06
CA ARG A 105 1.31 -8.60 -20.67
C ARG A 105 2.32 -9.41 -19.87
N LEU A 106 2.79 -8.83 -18.78
CA LEU A 106 3.64 -9.50 -17.80
C LEU A 106 2.89 -9.66 -16.48
N TYR A 107 2.78 -10.90 -16.02
CA TYR A 107 2.16 -11.22 -14.74
C TYR A 107 3.25 -11.33 -13.68
N LEU A 108 3.14 -10.56 -12.61
CA LEU A 108 3.97 -10.64 -11.42
C LEU A 108 3.06 -11.12 -10.29
N THR A 109 3.19 -12.36 -9.85
CA THR A 109 2.23 -12.98 -8.92
C THR A 109 2.93 -13.68 -7.76
N ASN A 110 2.16 -14.04 -6.74
CA ASN A 110 2.61 -14.84 -5.60
C ASN A 110 3.83 -14.19 -4.89
N TYR A 111 3.63 -12.95 -4.45
CA TYR A 111 4.68 -12.17 -3.80
C TYR A 111 5.05 -12.77 -2.44
N THR A 112 6.35 -12.71 -2.13
CA THR A 112 6.90 -13.09 -0.84
C THR A 112 7.86 -12.00 -0.41
N ILE A 113 7.54 -11.31 0.67
CA ILE A 113 8.41 -10.32 1.30
C ILE A 113 9.30 -11.07 2.28
N ASP A 114 10.60 -11.07 2.05
CA ASP A 114 11.60 -11.59 2.97
C ASP A 114 12.15 -10.43 3.81
N LEU A 115 11.78 -10.40 5.10
CA LEU A 115 12.17 -9.34 6.02
C LEU A 115 13.64 -9.47 6.45
N ASN A 116 14.21 -10.68 6.41
CA ASN A 116 15.61 -10.93 6.76
C ASN A 116 16.54 -10.41 5.65
N ARG A 117 16.15 -10.63 4.39
CA ARG A 117 16.89 -10.17 3.22
C ARG A 117 16.53 -8.75 2.79
N GLY A 118 15.38 -8.23 3.23
CA GLY A 118 14.87 -6.93 2.80
C GLY A 118 14.47 -6.92 1.33
N VAL A 119 13.92 -8.01 0.80
CA VAL A 119 13.56 -8.13 -0.61
C VAL A 119 12.14 -8.66 -0.79
N VAL A 120 11.51 -8.29 -1.90
CA VAL A 120 10.22 -8.81 -2.33
C VAL A 120 10.46 -9.67 -3.56
N SER A 121 10.24 -10.97 -3.44
CA SER A 121 10.30 -11.91 -4.56
C SER A 121 8.90 -12.20 -5.10
N GLY A 122 8.81 -12.65 -6.35
CA GLY A 122 7.54 -13.05 -6.95
C GLY A 122 7.74 -13.86 -8.23
N LEU A 123 6.68 -14.51 -8.69
CA LEU A 123 6.64 -15.23 -9.95
C LEU A 123 6.47 -14.27 -11.12
N VAL A 124 7.41 -14.31 -12.05
CA VAL A 124 7.36 -13.64 -13.34
C VAL A 124 6.75 -14.58 -14.37
N GLY A 125 5.65 -14.15 -14.99
CA GLY A 125 4.93 -14.90 -16.03
C GLY A 125 4.44 -16.27 -15.57
N PHE A 126 4.17 -16.46 -14.27
CA PHE A 126 3.82 -17.74 -13.64
C PHE A 126 4.88 -18.86 -13.78
N ARG A 127 6.12 -18.53 -14.16
CA ARG A 127 7.15 -19.52 -14.47
C ARG A 127 8.32 -19.48 -13.52
N GLN A 128 8.91 -18.30 -13.34
CA GLN A 128 10.16 -18.16 -12.59
C GLN A 128 10.01 -17.20 -11.43
N ARG A 129 10.48 -17.60 -10.25
CA ARG A 129 10.55 -16.70 -9.10
C ARG A 129 11.83 -15.89 -9.20
N ALA A 130 11.71 -14.57 -9.03
CA ALA A 130 12.83 -13.64 -9.02
C ALA A 130 12.64 -12.61 -7.91
N ASP A 131 13.74 -12.03 -7.45
CA ASP A 131 13.71 -10.88 -6.56
C ASP A 131 13.29 -9.65 -7.38
N LEU A 132 12.11 -9.10 -7.07
CA LEU A 132 11.46 -8.05 -7.85
C LEU A 132 11.77 -6.66 -7.31
N PHE A 133 11.70 -6.52 -5.99
CA PHE A 133 11.90 -5.26 -5.30
C PHE A 133 12.83 -5.43 -4.09
N THR A 134 13.53 -4.37 -3.75
CA THR A 134 14.26 -4.20 -2.50
C THR A 134 13.45 -3.29 -1.59
N ILE A 135 13.43 -3.62 -0.30
CA ILE A 135 12.77 -2.85 0.74
C ILE A 135 13.78 -1.81 1.22
N GLY A 136 13.42 -0.53 1.08
CA GLY A 136 14.24 0.59 1.52
C GLY A 136 13.72 1.22 2.81
N ALA A 137 13.89 2.54 2.92
CA ALA A 137 13.53 3.28 4.11
C ALA A 137 12.01 3.25 4.38
N ALA A 138 11.66 3.24 5.67
CA ALA A 138 10.28 3.46 6.10
C ALA A 138 9.93 4.96 5.96
N THR A 139 8.83 5.25 5.29
CA THR A 139 8.26 6.59 5.15
C THR A 139 6.86 6.63 5.78
N PRO A 140 6.25 7.81 5.96
CA PRO A 140 4.87 7.91 6.43
C PRO A 140 3.85 7.18 5.53
N GLN A 141 4.18 6.92 4.27
CA GLN A 141 3.32 6.17 3.34
C GLN A 141 3.52 4.65 3.39
N GLY A 142 4.59 4.17 4.04
CA GLY A 142 4.99 2.77 4.08
C GLY A 142 6.49 2.58 3.79
N VAL A 143 6.94 1.35 3.57
CA VAL A 143 8.32 1.08 3.19
C VAL A 143 8.52 1.25 1.69
N THR A 144 9.58 1.94 1.27
CA THR A 144 9.87 2.13 -0.17
C THR A 144 10.19 0.80 -0.82
N LEU A 145 9.63 0.56 -2.01
CA LEU A 145 9.91 -0.61 -2.83
C LEU A 145 10.65 -0.17 -4.09
N ALA A 146 11.95 -0.50 -4.14
CA ALA A 146 12.83 -0.13 -5.24
C ALA A 146 13.13 -1.33 -6.13
N LEU A 147 13.11 -1.13 -7.45
CA LEU A 147 13.28 -2.19 -8.43
C LEU A 147 14.66 -2.83 -8.36
N THR A 148 14.75 -4.16 -8.37
CA THR A 148 16.05 -4.85 -8.43
C THR A 148 16.68 -4.74 -9.83
N PRO A 149 18.00 -4.91 -9.97
CA PRO A 149 18.64 -4.97 -11.28
C PRO A 149 18.07 -6.09 -12.17
N GLY A 150 17.80 -7.26 -11.59
CA GLY A 150 17.23 -8.39 -12.31
C GLY A 150 15.82 -8.10 -12.82
N ALA A 151 14.96 -7.53 -11.97
CA ALA A 151 13.61 -7.16 -12.35
C ALA A 151 13.57 -6.05 -13.41
N ALA A 152 14.43 -5.04 -13.26
CA ALA A 152 14.62 -3.98 -14.24
C ALA A 152 14.97 -4.55 -15.61
N SER A 153 15.95 -5.47 -15.67
CA SER A 153 16.35 -6.14 -16.92
C SER A 153 15.22 -6.95 -17.54
N VAL A 154 14.46 -7.70 -16.73
CA VAL A 154 13.32 -8.49 -17.20
C VAL A 154 12.21 -7.60 -17.76
N LEU A 155 11.90 -6.50 -17.08
CA LEU A 155 10.88 -5.54 -17.52
C LEU A 155 11.30 -4.83 -18.80
N ASN A 156 12.54 -4.35 -18.85
CA ASN A 156 13.13 -3.74 -20.04
C ASN A 156 13.11 -4.70 -21.23
N GLY A 157 13.53 -5.95 -21.04
CA GLY A 157 13.50 -6.98 -22.08
C GLY A 157 12.09 -7.36 -22.52
N THR A 158 11.12 -7.40 -21.59
CA THR A 158 9.73 -7.74 -21.89
C THR A 158 9.02 -6.64 -22.67
N PHE A 159 9.27 -5.37 -22.30
CA PHE A 159 8.58 -4.22 -22.90
C PHE A 159 9.39 -3.52 -24.00
N GLY A 160 10.64 -3.94 -24.24
CA GLY A 160 11.52 -3.31 -25.23
C GLY A 160 11.91 -1.87 -24.86
N VAL A 161 12.01 -1.57 -23.56
CA VAL A 161 12.36 -0.23 -23.04
C VAL A 161 13.65 -0.29 -22.23
N THR A 162 14.25 0.87 -21.96
CA THR A 162 15.41 1.00 -21.05
C THR A 162 15.11 1.89 -19.84
N ALA A 163 13.85 2.28 -19.68
CA ALA A 163 13.41 3.23 -18.67
C ALA A 163 13.32 2.64 -17.25
N PHE A 164 13.24 1.31 -17.12
CA PHE A 164 13.32 0.67 -15.82
C PHE A 164 14.77 0.63 -15.37
N THR A 165 15.15 1.53 -14.47
CA THR A 165 16.46 1.54 -13.85
C THR A 165 16.45 0.76 -12.53
N PRO A 166 17.54 0.06 -12.20
CA PRO A 166 17.72 -0.50 -10.86
C PRO A 166 17.64 0.61 -9.81
N GLY A 167 16.98 0.35 -8.68
CA GLY A 167 16.77 1.33 -7.63
C GLY A 167 15.58 2.28 -7.87
N LEU A 168 14.89 2.16 -9.00
CA LEU A 168 13.67 2.92 -9.26
C LEU A 168 12.60 2.57 -8.23
N VAL A 169 12.18 3.55 -7.42
CA VAL A 169 11.11 3.38 -6.45
C VAL A 169 9.78 3.30 -7.19
N ILE A 170 9.10 2.17 -7.11
CA ILE A 170 7.80 1.95 -7.76
C ILE A 170 6.66 2.38 -6.85
N GLY A 171 6.87 2.35 -5.53
CA GLY A 171 5.85 2.72 -4.56
C GLY A 171 6.23 2.37 -3.13
N TYR A 172 5.22 2.34 -2.29
CA TYR A 172 5.31 2.17 -0.85
C TYR A 172 4.41 1.01 -0.41
N GLY A 173 4.97 0.03 0.27
CA GLY A 173 4.23 -1.08 0.86
C GLY A 173 3.93 -0.83 2.32
N ASN A 174 2.68 -0.99 2.75
CA ASN A 174 2.29 -0.91 4.15
C ASN A 174 1.58 -2.20 4.61
N PRO A 175 2.26 -3.11 5.33
CA PRO A 175 1.64 -4.31 5.86
C PRO A 175 0.80 -3.97 7.11
N VAL A 176 -0.48 -4.37 7.06
CA VAL A 176 -1.43 -4.28 8.17
C VAL A 176 -1.77 -5.71 8.58
N LEU A 177 -1.14 -6.19 9.65
CA LEU A 177 -1.43 -7.49 10.26
C LEU A 177 -2.71 -7.42 11.09
N ARG A 178 -3.40 -8.56 11.23
CA ARG A 178 -4.63 -8.67 12.01
C ARG A 178 -4.39 -9.31 13.37
#